data_AF-A0A3E1EB53-F1
#
_entry.id   AF-A0A3E1EB53-F1
#
_cell.length_a   1.000
_cell.length_b   1.000
_cell.length_c   1.000
_cell.angle_alpha   90.00
_cell.angle_beta   90.00
_cell.angle_gamma   90.00
#
_symmetry.space_group_name_H-M   'P 1'
#
loop_
_entity.id
_entity.type
_entity.pdbx_description
1 polymer ?
#
loop_
_entity_poly.entity_id
_entity_poly.type
_entity_poly.pdbx_seq_one_letter_code
_entity_poly.pdbx_strand_id
1 'polypeptide(L)'
;MERIARDRAQPYVERELKRTRWRLRNAGPESFVIGDKRTIPVYKYSYVDQDFILGSTQGGLLQPIQQQTWNLLWRTDRSAAQAANTFFGVQPYSSPLEGTMFFGGDWDTITNLIARSKADYDTPDKLPSGSPFEQVYQHGPALIALYDIPPGTRFPLVTMFFSRDLTHTEEDASGWIFSQGGPVYIAYRPFAAGEWKPNDWTGLLAHGAGGFISTDFAKWGTGHRCYVSPALKNGYVVQVAPARAFASYEAFKAAVRALPLTFTTAAQPEATFTSLDGTVIHARYGATPTVNGQPVDFAHWPLFESPFGHATRGSQQLEIAHGAERLLLDFIHNARQESAVPAQP
;
A
#
# COMPACT_ATOMS: atom_id res chain seq x y z
N MET A 1 1.73 -14.87 22.46
CA MET A 1 2.25 -13.71 21.69
C MET A 1 3.43 -14.06 20.80
N GLU A 2 4.55 -14.59 21.30
CA GLU A 2 5.70 -14.95 20.44
C GLU A 2 5.33 -15.95 19.33
N ARG A 3 4.52 -16.97 19.64
CA ARG A 3 4.01 -17.93 18.65
C ARG A 3 3.25 -17.24 17.51
N ILE A 4 2.27 -16.41 17.84
CA ILE A 4 1.52 -15.58 16.87
C ILE A 4 2.46 -14.74 15.99
N ALA A 5 3.47 -14.11 16.60
CA ALA A 5 4.39 -13.23 15.87
C ALA A 5 5.21 -13.98 14.81
N ARG A 6 5.43 -15.28 14.98
CA ARG A 6 6.23 -16.14 14.09
C ARG A 6 5.41 -17.10 13.24
N ASP A 7 4.12 -17.27 13.54
CA ASP A 7 3.26 -18.23 12.85
C ASP A 7 2.89 -17.71 11.46
N ARG A 8 3.50 -18.32 10.44
CA ARG A 8 3.26 -18.03 9.02
C ARG A 8 3.00 -19.32 8.23
N ALA A 9 2.58 -20.39 8.92
CA ALA A 9 2.45 -21.71 8.33
C ALA A 9 1.38 -21.75 7.22
N GLN A 10 0.32 -20.97 7.37
CA GLN A 10 -0.69 -20.74 6.36
C GLN A 10 -0.78 -19.23 6.06
N PRO A 11 -0.97 -18.84 4.79
CA PRO A 11 -1.23 -17.45 4.48
C PRO A 11 -2.54 -16.99 5.12
N TYR A 12 -2.60 -15.72 5.52
CA TYR A 12 -3.78 -15.16 6.15
C TYR A 12 -3.94 -13.67 5.86
N VAL A 13 -5.12 -13.15 6.16
CA VAL A 13 -5.43 -11.73 6.02
C VAL A 13 -5.51 -11.08 7.39
N GLU A 14 -4.94 -9.89 7.51
CA GLU A 14 -5.18 -8.97 8.62
C GLU A 14 -5.96 -7.76 8.11
N ARG A 15 -7.13 -7.49 8.70
CA ARG A 15 -7.88 -6.26 8.50
C ARG A 15 -7.82 -5.43 9.78
N GLU A 16 -7.54 -4.14 9.64
CA GLU A 16 -7.55 -3.22 10.78
C GLU A 16 -8.24 -1.91 10.40
N LEU A 17 -9.03 -1.37 11.32
CA LEU A 17 -9.50 0.01 11.25
C LEU A 17 -8.57 0.89 12.09
N LYS A 18 -7.88 1.80 11.43
CA LYS A 18 -7.11 2.87 12.08
C LYS A 18 -7.74 4.22 11.77
N ARG A 19 -7.06 5.27 12.23
CA ARG A 19 -7.41 6.66 11.94
C ARG A 19 -6.16 7.41 11.52
N THR A 20 -6.35 8.53 10.85
CA THR A 20 -5.25 9.45 10.56
C THR A 20 -4.78 10.15 11.84
N ARG A 21 -3.69 10.92 11.72
CA ARG A 21 -3.41 11.99 12.68
C ARG A 21 -4.58 12.97 12.73
N TRP A 22 -4.61 13.79 13.79
CA TRP A 22 -5.62 14.83 13.92
C TRP A 22 -5.51 15.80 12.75
N ARG A 23 -6.65 16.06 12.11
CA ARG A 23 -6.76 17.01 11.01
C ARG A 23 -7.21 18.35 11.59
N LEU A 24 -6.33 19.35 11.52
CA LEU A 24 -6.56 20.70 12.02
C LEU A 24 -7.48 21.47 11.07
N ARG A 25 -7.31 21.27 9.76
CA ARG A 25 -8.08 21.89 8.67
C ARG A 25 -8.41 20.83 7.62
N ASN A 26 -9.28 21.18 6.67
CA ASN A 26 -9.52 20.39 5.44
C ASN A 26 -9.86 18.92 5.68
N ALA A 27 -10.55 18.60 6.78
CA ALA A 27 -10.77 17.20 7.16
C ALA A 27 -11.72 16.44 6.22
N GLY A 28 -12.52 17.16 5.43
CA GLY A 28 -13.44 16.59 4.46
C GLY A 28 -14.70 15.97 5.07
N PRO A 29 -15.66 15.58 4.22
CA PRO A 29 -16.96 15.05 4.64
C PRO A 29 -16.88 13.66 5.30
N GLU A 30 -15.85 12.86 5.00
CA GLU A 30 -15.64 11.52 5.61
C GLU A 30 -15.09 11.57 7.04
N SER A 31 -14.87 12.78 7.57
CA SER A 31 -14.29 12.95 8.89
C SER A 31 -15.29 12.74 10.02
N PHE A 32 -14.77 12.21 11.12
CA PHE A 32 -15.50 12.05 12.37
C PHE A 32 -14.71 12.64 13.53
N VAL A 33 -15.40 12.81 14.67
CA VAL A 33 -14.86 13.47 15.86
C VAL A 33 -14.58 12.43 16.96
N ILE A 34 -13.44 12.55 17.60
CA ILE A 34 -13.10 11.85 18.85
C ILE A 34 -12.73 12.92 19.88
N GLY A 35 -13.58 13.11 20.89
CA GLY A 35 -13.45 14.22 21.82
C GLY A 35 -13.63 15.56 21.11
N ASP A 36 -12.60 16.39 21.08
CA ASP A 36 -12.54 17.69 20.40
C ASP A 36 -11.76 17.63 19.07
N LYS A 37 -11.28 16.45 18.67
CA LYS A 37 -10.36 16.30 17.52
C LYS A 37 -11.01 15.59 16.36
N ARG A 38 -10.60 15.98 15.15
CA ARG A 38 -11.16 15.45 13.90
C ARG A 38 -10.16 14.54 13.19
N THR A 39 -10.65 13.47 12.58
CA THR A 39 -9.86 12.47 11.87
C THR A 39 -10.70 11.77 10.79
N ILE A 40 -10.10 10.91 9.97
CA ILE A 40 -10.82 10.04 9.01
C ILE A 40 -10.43 8.57 9.24
N PRO A 41 -11.26 7.59 8.82
CA PRO A 41 -10.91 6.18 8.93
C PRO A 41 -9.76 5.82 7.98
N VAL A 42 -8.98 4.82 8.38
CA VAL A 42 -7.94 4.18 7.57
C VAL A 42 -8.21 2.69 7.58
N TYR A 43 -8.58 2.14 6.42
CA TYR A 43 -8.93 0.74 6.24
C TYR A 43 -7.69 0.00 5.79
N LYS A 44 -7.03 -0.70 6.72
CA LYS A 44 -5.82 -1.47 6.42
C LYS A 44 -6.22 -2.89 6.03
N TYR A 45 -5.56 -3.40 5.00
CA TYR A 45 -5.63 -4.79 4.57
C TYR A 45 -4.20 -5.31 4.36
N SER A 46 -3.86 -6.43 4.97
CA SER A 46 -2.57 -7.09 4.78
C SER A 46 -2.79 -8.56 4.45
N TYR A 47 -2.26 -9.02 3.32
CA TYR A 47 -2.11 -10.44 3.03
C TYR A 47 -0.71 -10.86 3.47
N VAL A 48 -0.66 -11.78 4.43
CA VAL A 48 0.55 -12.24 5.09
C VAL A 48 0.83 -13.67 4.65
N ASP A 49 1.99 -13.87 4.04
CA ASP A 49 2.54 -15.16 3.62
C ASP A 49 3.92 -15.36 4.29
N GLN A 50 4.42 -16.60 4.36
CA GLN A 50 5.76 -16.85 4.90
C GLN A 50 6.88 -16.19 4.07
N ASP A 51 6.65 -15.95 2.78
CA ASP A 51 7.63 -15.38 1.86
C ASP A 51 7.43 -13.89 1.63
N PHE A 52 6.25 -13.33 1.92
CA PHE A 52 5.96 -11.92 1.69
C PHE A 52 4.77 -11.39 2.48
N ILE A 53 4.68 -10.06 2.54
CA ILE A 53 3.50 -9.33 2.98
C ILE A 53 3.15 -8.32 1.90
N LEU A 54 1.92 -8.37 1.40
CA LEU A 54 1.33 -7.31 0.58
C LEU A 54 0.32 -6.58 1.46
N GLY A 55 0.57 -5.31 1.74
CA GLY A 55 -0.32 -4.49 2.57
C GLY A 55 -0.75 -3.22 1.87
N SER A 56 -1.99 -2.80 2.08
CA SER A 56 -2.56 -1.59 1.53
C SER A 56 -3.47 -0.84 2.50
N THR A 57 -3.76 0.39 2.12
CA THR A 57 -4.85 1.23 2.61
C THR A 57 -5.66 1.72 1.40
N GLN A 58 -6.78 2.39 1.65
CA GLN A 58 -7.71 2.78 0.59
C GLN A 58 -7.20 3.87 -0.38
N GLY A 59 -6.05 4.49 -0.11
CA GLY A 59 -5.58 5.69 -0.82
C GLY A 59 -6.14 6.99 -0.26
N GLY A 60 -5.95 8.09 -0.98
CA GLY A 60 -6.23 9.45 -0.49
C GLY A 60 -5.12 10.01 0.42
N LEU A 61 -5.41 11.13 1.09
CA LEU A 61 -4.45 11.81 1.99
C LEU A 61 -4.55 11.31 3.44
N LEU A 62 -4.04 10.13 3.75
CA LEU A 62 -4.18 9.48 5.06
C LEU A 62 -3.09 9.87 6.07
N GLN A 63 -1.88 10.20 5.64
CA GLN A 63 -0.79 10.65 6.49
C GLN A 63 -0.06 11.85 5.87
N PRO A 64 0.43 12.79 6.70
CA PRO A 64 1.22 13.90 6.19
C PRO A 64 2.59 13.43 5.70
N ILE A 65 3.04 13.99 4.58
CA ILE A 65 4.43 14.03 4.10
C ILE A 65 4.98 12.68 3.65
N GLN A 66 4.87 11.63 4.46
CA GLN A 66 5.51 10.33 4.32
C GLN A 66 4.47 9.21 4.32
N GLN A 67 3.47 9.32 3.45
CA GLN A 67 2.52 8.25 3.23
C GLN A 67 3.16 7.14 2.36
N GLN A 68 2.70 5.92 2.57
CA GLN A 68 2.90 4.82 1.65
C GLN A 68 1.60 4.03 1.62
N THR A 69 0.80 4.22 0.57
CA THR A 69 -0.57 3.69 0.49
C THR A 69 -0.60 2.18 0.48
N TRP A 70 0.36 1.56 -0.21
CA TRP A 70 0.55 0.12 -0.22
C TRP A 70 2.03 -0.24 -0.39
N ASN A 71 2.38 -1.47 -0.04
CA ASN A 71 3.73 -1.99 -0.19
C ASN A 71 3.71 -3.51 -0.30
N LEU A 72 4.55 -4.06 -1.17
CA LEU A 72 4.99 -5.44 -1.13
C LEU A 72 6.36 -5.50 -0.45
N LEU A 73 6.45 -6.26 0.64
CA LEU A 73 7.70 -6.64 1.29
C LEU A 73 7.91 -8.15 1.18
N TRP A 74 9.13 -8.60 0.85
CA TRP A 74 9.45 -10.03 0.77
C TRP A 74 10.56 -10.44 1.73
N ARG A 75 10.58 -11.72 2.09
CA ARG A 75 11.61 -12.31 2.93
C ARG A 75 12.96 -12.26 2.21
N THR A 76 14.00 -11.91 2.96
CA THR A 76 15.38 -11.86 2.48
C THR A 76 16.34 -12.20 3.60
N ASP A 77 17.43 -12.88 3.27
CA ASP A 77 18.53 -13.17 4.20
C ASP A 77 19.53 -12.00 4.30
N ARG A 78 19.36 -10.97 3.48
CA ARG A 78 20.16 -9.75 3.57
C ARG A 78 19.86 -9.02 4.87
N SER A 79 20.89 -8.41 5.46
CA SER A 79 20.70 -7.55 6.63
C SER A 79 19.74 -6.39 6.31
N ALA A 80 19.02 -5.89 7.32
CA ALA A 80 18.16 -4.71 7.15
C ALA A 80 18.91 -3.49 6.60
N ALA A 81 20.22 -3.41 6.85
CA ALA A 81 21.10 -2.37 6.34
C ALA A 81 21.58 -2.59 4.89
N GLN A 82 21.09 -3.61 4.19
CA GLN A 82 21.47 -3.91 2.81
C GLN A 82 20.26 -4.23 1.95
N ALA A 83 19.22 -4.80 2.56
CA ALA A 83 17.97 -5.12 1.91
C ALA A 83 17.24 -3.88 1.38
N ALA A 84 16.78 -3.98 0.15
CA ALA A 84 15.79 -3.08 -0.45
C ALA A 84 14.59 -3.91 -0.91
N ASN A 85 14.04 -4.73 -0.01
CA ASN A 85 13.01 -5.72 -0.29
C ASN A 85 11.61 -5.12 -0.38
N THR A 86 11.42 -4.11 -1.23
CA THR A 86 10.17 -3.34 -1.34
C THR A 86 9.78 -3.08 -2.80
N PHE A 87 8.48 -3.10 -3.08
CA PHE A 87 7.89 -2.75 -4.37
C PHE A 87 6.54 -2.06 -4.11
N PHE A 88 6.35 -0.87 -4.68
CA PHE A 88 5.14 -0.07 -4.44
C PHE A 88 4.95 0.98 -5.54
N GLY A 89 3.73 1.51 -5.64
CA GLY A 89 3.38 2.60 -6.54
C GLY A 89 2.86 3.81 -5.76
N VAL A 90 2.96 4.97 -6.38
CA VAL A 90 2.57 6.24 -5.76
C VAL A 90 2.29 7.31 -6.80
N GLN A 91 1.46 8.29 -6.46
CA GLN A 91 1.53 9.61 -7.07
C GLN A 91 2.34 10.56 -6.16
N PRO A 92 3.47 11.09 -6.63
CA PRO A 92 4.18 12.19 -5.97
C PRO A 92 3.23 13.38 -5.81
N TYR A 93 3.05 13.82 -4.58
CA TYR A 93 2.11 14.88 -4.26
C TYR A 93 2.70 15.77 -3.19
N SER A 94 2.61 17.06 -3.42
CA SER A 94 2.90 18.10 -2.45
C SER A 94 1.85 19.18 -2.61
N SER A 95 1.31 19.65 -1.50
CA SER A 95 0.37 20.76 -1.53
C SER A 95 0.30 21.47 -0.19
N PRO A 96 -0.04 22.76 -0.20
CA PRO A 96 -0.43 23.45 1.02
C PRO A 96 -1.74 22.88 1.61
N LEU A 97 -2.61 22.26 0.80
CA LEU A 97 -3.81 21.57 1.28
C LEU A 97 -3.46 20.45 2.28
N GLU A 98 -2.54 19.55 1.91
CA GLU A 98 -2.04 18.49 2.78
C GLU A 98 -1.29 19.07 3.98
N GLY A 99 -0.39 20.04 3.75
CA GLY A 99 0.38 20.65 4.83
C GLY A 99 -0.51 21.28 5.90
N THR A 100 -1.49 22.09 5.48
CA THR A 100 -2.42 22.76 6.39
C THR A 100 -3.39 21.82 7.09
N MET A 101 -3.61 20.61 6.53
CA MET A 101 -4.43 19.57 7.14
C MET A 101 -3.82 19.08 8.46
N PHE A 102 -2.49 18.97 8.55
CA PHE A 102 -1.81 18.33 9.69
C PHE A 102 -0.89 19.27 10.49
N PHE A 103 -0.57 20.45 9.97
CA PHE A 103 0.35 21.41 10.58
C PHE A 103 -0.28 22.79 10.71
N GLY A 104 0.22 23.56 11.68
CA GLY A 104 -0.25 24.92 11.97
C GLY A 104 0.29 26.03 11.06
N GLY A 105 1.19 25.71 10.11
CA GLY A 105 1.75 26.73 9.21
C GLY A 105 0.73 27.25 8.18
N ASP A 106 0.97 28.46 7.67
CA ASP A 106 0.05 29.11 6.73
C ASP A 106 0.13 28.51 5.32
N TRP A 107 -0.95 28.68 4.56
CA TRP A 107 -1.09 28.14 3.20
C TRP A 107 0.11 28.50 2.31
N ASP A 108 0.57 29.74 2.36
CA ASP A 108 1.65 30.24 1.49
C ASP A 108 3.05 29.80 1.92
N THR A 109 3.21 29.34 3.17
CA THR A 109 4.53 29.01 3.74
C THR A 109 4.72 27.52 4.01
N ILE A 110 3.64 26.77 4.21
CA ILE A 110 3.72 25.41 4.75
C ILE A 110 4.47 24.44 3.85
N THR A 111 4.28 24.50 2.52
CA THR A 111 5.00 23.63 1.58
C THR A 111 6.51 23.86 1.67
N ASN A 112 6.94 25.12 1.71
CA ASN A 112 8.36 25.48 1.85
C ASN A 112 8.93 25.05 3.21
N LEU A 113 8.15 25.20 4.29
CA LEU A 113 8.56 24.75 5.63
C LEU A 113 8.78 23.23 5.66
N ILE A 114 7.89 22.46 5.04
CA ILE A 114 8.03 21.01 4.95
C ILE A 114 9.24 20.64 4.09
N ALA A 115 9.41 21.26 2.92
CA ALA A 115 10.52 20.99 1.99
C ALA A 115 11.90 21.24 2.63
N ARG A 116 12.02 22.21 3.54
CA ARG A 116 13.26 22.46 4.30
C ARG A 116 13.63 21.30 5.23
N SER A 117 12.64 20.58 5.78
CA SER A 117 12.88 19.42 6.64
C SER A 117 12.94 18.11 5.86
N LYS A 118 12.30 18.06 4.69
CA LYS A 118 12.12 16.89 3.84
C LYS A 118 12.42 17.32 2.40
N ALA A 119 13.69 17.25 2.01
CA ALA A 119 14.19 17.87 0.79
C ALA A 119 13.47 17.38 -0.48
N ASP A 120 13.07 16.12 -0.50
CA ASP A 120 12.32 15.48 -1.59
C ASP A 120 10.81 15.79 -1.57
N TYR A 121 10.28 16.45 -0.54
CA TYR A 121 8.84 16.64 -0.39
C TYR A 121 8.19 17.38 -1.57
N ASP A 122 8.88 18.34 -2.18
CA ASP A 122 8.34 19.14 -3.28
C ASP A 122 9.02 18.82 -4.62
N THR A 123 9.11 17.53 -4.93
CA THR A 123 9.76 17.03 -6.14
C THR A 123 8.91 16.03 -6.92
N PRO A 124 9.09 15.92 -8.26
CA PRO A 124 8.38 14.94 -9.06
C PRO A 124 8.82 13.49 -8.81
N ASP A 125 9.98 13.25 -8.19
CA ASP A 125 10.51 11.93 -7.84
C ASP A 125 10.33 11.55 -6.36
N LYS A 126 9.53 12.31 -5.61
CA LYS A 126 9.13 11.96 -4.23
C LYS A 126 8.50 10.57 -4.15
N LEU A 127 9.10 9.68 -3.38
CA LEU A 127 8.59 8.32 -3.16
C LEU A 127 7.70 8.17 -1.91
N PRO A 128 8.02 8.77 -0.75
CA PRO A 128 7.14 8.70 0.42
C PRO A 128 5.97 9.64 0.22
N SER A 129 4.93 9.23 -0.50
CA SER A 129 3.82 10.10 -0.89
C SER A 129 2.47 9.37 -0.88
N GLY A 130 1.41 10.18 -0.94
CA GLY A 130 0.04 9.77 -1.18
C GLY A 130 -0.70 10.98 -1.72
N SER A 131 -1.64 10.77 -2.64
CA SER A 131 -2.37 11.87 -3.27
C SER A 131 -3.86 11.78 -2.97
N PRO A 132 -4.61 12.89 -3.04
CA PRO A 132 -6.07 12.85 -2.94
C PRO A 132 -6.72 12.19 -4.17
N PHE A 133 -5.93 11.86 -5.19
CA PHE A 133 -6.39 11.32 -6.47
C PHE A 133 -6.10 9.82 -6.61
N GLU A 134 -5.61 9.18 -5.55
CA GLU A 134 -5.25 7.76 -5.52
C GLU A 134 -6.33 6.97 -4.79
N GLN A 135 -6.81 5.89 -5.42
CA GLN A 135 -7.66 4.89 -4.80
C GLN A 135 -7.05 3.51 -4.99
N VAL A 136 -6.90 2.79 -3.89
CA VAL A 136 -6.26 1.47 -3.87
C VAL A 136 -7.21 0.48 -3.24
N TYR A 137 -7.35 -0.67 -3.88
CA TYR A 137 -8.05 -1.81 -3.33
C TYR A 137 -7.23 -3.09 -3.50
N GLN A 138 -7.16 -3.88 -2.43
CA GLN A 138 -6.45 -5.14 -2.38
C GLN A 138 -7.42 -6.25 -1.99
N HIS A 139 -7.27 -7.42 -2.61
CA HIS A 139 -7.84 -8.67 -2.13
C HIS A 139 -6.82 -9.79 -2.29
N GLY A 140 -6.51 -10.47 -1.19
CA GLY A 140 -5.47 -11.49 -1.15
C GLY A 140 -4.13 -10.94 -1.67
N PRO A 141 -3.46 -11.66 -2.59
CA PRO A 141 -2.19 -11.25 -3.17
C PRO A 141 -2.32 -10.38 -4.43
N ALA A 142 -3.51 -9.83 -4.71
CA ALA A 142 -3.78 -8.97 -5.86
C ALA A 142 -4.30 -7.59 -5.44
N LEU A 143 -3.99 -6.58 -6.26
CA LEU A 143 -4.25 -5.17 -5.99
C LEU A 143 -4.60 -4.42 -7.28
N ILE A 144 -5.60 -3.54 -7.20
CA ILE A 144 -5.91 -2.53 -8.22
C ILE A 144 -5.67 -1.14 -7.61
N ALA A 145 -4.96 -0.29 -8.33
CA ALA A 145 -4.87 1.14 -8.03
C ALA A 145 -5.40 1.96 -9.19
N LEU A 146 -6.17 3.01 -8.90
CA LEU A 146 -6.77 3.90 -9.88
C LEU A 146 -6.47 5.36 -9.52
N TYR A 147 -6.25 6.17 -10.55
CA TYR A 147 -5.89 7.58 -10.43
C TYR A 147 -6.71 8.45 -11.39
N ASP A 148 -7.39 9.48 -10.86
CA ASP A 148 -8.05 10.52 -11.64
C ASP A 148 -7.48 11.89 -11.25
N ILE A 149 -6.36 12.24 -11.87
CA ILE A 149 -5.54 13.40 -11.53
C ILE A 149 -6.04 14.62 -12.31
N PRO A 150 -6.49 15.69 -11.65
CA PRO A 150 -6.92 16.91 -12.33
C PRO A 150 -5.79 17.58 -13.13
N PRO A 151 -6.07 18.17 -14.31
CA PRO A 151 -5.13 19.03 -15.01
C PRO A 151 -4.61 20.16 -14.10
N GLY A 152 -3.32 20.50 -14.24
CA GLY A 152 -2.67 21.51 -13.40
C GLY A 152 -2.31 21.04 -11.99
N THR A 153 -2.62 19.79 -11.63
CA THR A 153 -2.09 19.16 -10.41
C THR A 153 -0.57 19.19 -10.43
N ARG A 154 0.04 19.53 -9.30
CA ARG A 154 1.49 19.47 -9.11
C ARG A 154 1.97 18.02 -9.20
N PHE A 155 2.99 17.78 -10.03
CA PHE A 155 3.53 16.46 -10.38
C PHE A 155 2.43 15.48 -10.85
N PRO A 156 1.82 15.74 -12.02
CA PRO A 156 0.69 14.96 -12.52
C PRO A 156 1.17 13.65 -13.17
N LEU A 157 1.75 12.76 -12.35
CA LEU A 157 2.35 11.51 -12.77
C LEU A 157 2.11 10.41 -11.73
N VAL A 158 2.16 9.16 -12.19
CA VAL A 158 2.15 7.96 -11.36
C VAL A 158 3.49 7.27 -11.50
N THR A 159 4.07 6.87 -10.38
CA THR A 159 5.38 6.23 -10.29
C THR A 159 5.24 4.85 -9.67
N MET A 160 5.73 3.82 -10.36
CA MET A 160 5.94 2.49 -9.80
C MET A 160 7.42 2.32 -9.45
N PHE A 161 7.73 2.10 -8.17
CA PHE A 161 9.09 1.93 -7.68
C PHE A 161 9.51 0.45 -7.76
N PHE A 162 10.57 0.21 -8.51
CA PHE A 162 11.26 -1.07 -8.61
C PHE A 162 12.57 -0.97 -7.84
N SER A 163 12.66 -1.68 -6.72
CA SER A 163 13.89 -1.65 -5.94
C SER A 163 15.05 -2.31 -6.67
N ARG A 164 16.29 -1.95 -6.30
CA ARG A 164 17.51 -2.58 -6.81
C ARG A 164 17.64 -4.07 -6.51
N ASP A 165 16.83 -4.59 -5.59
CA ASP A 165 16.83 -6.01 -5.20
C ASP A 165 15.93 -6.86 -6.10
N LEU A 166 15.17 -6.22 -6.99
CA LEU A 166 14.38 -6.89 -7.99
C LEU A 166 15.27 -7.43 -9.12
N THR A 167 14.96 -8.64 -9.55
CA THR A 167 15.64 -9.38 -10.61
C THR A 167 14.63 -9.80 -11.67
N HIS A 168 15.12 -10.24 -12.83
CA HIS A 168 14.26 -10.72 -13.93
C HIS A 168 13.15 -9.73 -14.33
N THR A 169 13.43 -8.43 -14.20
CA THR A 169 12.49 -7.38 -14.60
C THR A 169 12.41 -7.31 -16.12
N GLU A 170 11.24 -7.65 -16.66
CA GLU A 170 11.00 -7.81 -18.09
C GLU A 170 9.66 -7.18 -18.47
N GLU A 171 9.68 -6.31 -19.48
CA GLU A 171 8.46 -5.84 -20.14
C GLU A 171 8.03 -6.88 -21.18
N ASP A 172 6.95 -7.58 -20.90
CA ASP A 172 6.42 -8.63 -21.76
C ASP A 172 5.54 -8.07 -22.89
N ALA A 173 5.47 -8.80 -24.00
CA ALA A 173 4.62 -8.42 -25.13
C ALA A 173 3.12 -8.38 -24.80
N SER A 174 2.67 -9.05 -23.73
CA SER A 174 1.30 -8.92 -23.22
C SER A 174 1.01 -7.57 -22.55
N GLY A 175 2.05 -6.74 -22.36
CA GLY A 175 2.02 -5.49 -21.61
C GLY A 175 2.11 -5.65 -20.08
N TRP A 176 2.31 -6.87 -19.58
CA TRP A 176 2.69 -7.11 -18.20
C TRP A 176 4.18 -6.80 -18.04
N ILE A 177 4.57 -6.25 -16.90
CA ILE A 177 5.96 -6.16 -16.47
C ILE A 177 6.14 -7.18 -15.35
N PHE A 178 6.96 -8.18 -15.59
CA PHE A 178 7.25 -9.23 -14.62
C PHE A 178 8.52 -8.90 -13.88
N SER A 179 8.59 -9.25 -12.60
CA SER A 179 9.81 -9.14 -11.80
C SER A 179 9.85 -10.21 -10.69
N GLN A 180 11.00 -10.37 -10.06
CA GLN A 180 11.18 -11.27 -8.93
C GLN A 180 11.93 -10.58 -7.80
N GLY A 181 11.34 -10.60 -6.61
CA GLY A 181 11.96 -10.17 -5.35
C GLY A 181 12.17 -11.36 -4.41
N GLY A 182 13.42 -11.83 -4.28
CA GLY A 182 13.72 -12.99 -3.45
C GLY A 182 12.83 -14.21 -3.80
N PRO A 183 12.09 -14.81 -2.84
CA PRO A 183 11.20 -15.95 -3.08
C PRO A 183 9.83 -15.57 -3.65
N VAL A 184 9.67 -14.41 -4.30
CA VAL A 184 8.38 -13.85 -4.70
C VAL A 184 8.39 -13.43 -6.15
N TYR A 185 7.39 -13.87 -6.90
CA TYR A 185 7.10 -13.42 -8.25
C TYR A 185 6.08 -12.30 -8.25
N ILE A 186 6.33 -11.30 -9.10
CA ILE A 186 5.56 -10.06 -9.19
C ILE A 186 5.16 -9.86 -10.64
N ALA A 187 3.89 -9.57 -10.87
CA ALA A 187 3.39 -9.10 -12.15
C ALA A 187 2.71 -7.75 -11.97
N TYR A 188 3.12 -6.76 -12.76
CA TYR A 188 2.59 -5.40 -12.75
C TYR A 188 2.02 -5.08 -14.14
N ARG A 189 0.75 -4.64 -14.20
CA ARG A 189 0.11 -4.21 -15.45
C ARG A 189 -0.19 -2.71 -15.40
N PRO A 190 0.61 -1.85 -16.03
CA PRO A 190 0.25 -0.45 -16.20
C PRO A 190 -0.95 -0.30 -17.15
N PHE A 191 -1.90 0.57 -16.83
CA PHE A 191 -3.03 0.89 -17.72
C PHE A 191 -2.71 2.02 -18.70
N ALA A 192 -1.67 2.79 -18.43
CA ALA A 192 -1.10 3.78 -19.33
C ALA A 192 0.40 3.59 -19.44
N ALA A 193 0.94 3.83 -20.64
CA ALA A 193 2.37 3.74 -20.88
C ALA A 193 3.18 4.70 -19.98
N GLY A 194 4.41 4.32 -19.69
CA GLY A 194 5.35 5.10 -18.92
C GLY A 194 6.78 4.87 -19.39
N GLU A 195 7.70 5.55 -18.72
CA GLU A 195 9.13 5.52 -19.03
C GLU A 195 9.92 5.06 -17.81
N TRP A 196 10.99 4.30 -18.05
CA TRP A 196 11.93 3.96 -16.99
C TRP A 196 12.83 5.14 -16.64
N LYS A 197 12.91 5.45 -15.35
CA LYS A 197 13.76 6.50 -14.79
C LYS A 197 14.53 5.96 -13.58
N PRO A 198 15.73 6.49 -13.25
CA PRO A 198 16.34 6.26 -11.94
C PRO A 198 15.46 6.87 -10.85
N ASN A 199 15.45 6.34 -9.62
CA ASN A 199 14.55 6.82 -8.55
C ASN A 199 14.78 8.27 -8.08
N ASP A 200 15.95 8.85 -8.35
CA ASP A 200 16.29 10.26 -8.10
C ASP A 200 16.60 10.94 -9.45
N TRP A 201 15.66 10.87 -10.40
CA TRP A 201 15.88 11.38 -11.76
C TRP A 201 16.01 12.89 -11.83
N THR A 202 15.65 13.62 -10.77
CA THR A 202 15.97 15.05 -10.62
C THR A 202 17.39 15.30 -10.14
N GLY A 203 18.05 14.26 -9.60
CA GLY A 203 19.37 14.34 -8.97
C GLY A 203 19.39 15.10 -7.65
N LEU A 204 18.23 15.49 -7.10
CA LEU A 204 18.17 16.39 -5.96
C LEU A 204 18.89 15.79 -4.74
N LEU A 205 18.63 14.53 -4.42
CA LEU A 205 19.26 13.88 -3.27
C LEU A 205 20.70 13.48 -3.58
N ALA A 206 21.00 12.99 -4.78
CA ALA A 206 22.36 12.66 -5.21
C ALA A 206 23.30 13.88 -5.18
N HIS A 207 22.78 15.09 -5.40
CA HIS A 207 23.53 16.34 -5.34
C HIS A 207 23.58 16.98 -3.94
N GLY A 208 23.14 16.27 -2.89
CA GLY A 208 23.37 16.67 -1.50
C GLY A 208 22.25 17.48 -0.85
N ALA A 209 21.08 17.64 -1.50
CA ALA A 209 19.95 18.27 -0.83
C ALA A 209 19.52 17.45 0.41
N GLY A 210 19.07 18.12 1.47
CA GLY A 210 18.70 17.46 2.73
C GLY A 210 19.88 17.10 3.65
N GLY A 211 21.11 17.46 3.29
CA GLY A 211 22.29 17.38 4.16
C GLY A 211 22.60 15.96 4.62
N PHE A 212 22.45 15.69 5.92
CA PHE A 212 22.69 14.35 6.48
C PHE A 212 21.86 13.25 5.78
N ILE A 213 20.64 13.58 5.31
CA ILE A 213 19.74 12.61 4.66
C ILE A 213 20.33 12.10 3.33
N SER A 214 21.09 12.93 2.60
CA SER A 214 21.70 12.57 1.31
C SER A 214 23.13 12.06 1.43
N THR A 215 23.73 12.09 2.63
CA THR A 215 25.14 11.72 2.85
C THR A 215 25.47 10.30 2.38
N ASP A 216 24.51 9.38 2.50
CA ASP A 216 24.67 7.98 2.09
C ASP A 216 23.85 7.64 0.83
N PHE A 217 23.49 8.62 -0.02
CA PHE A 217 22.70 8.33 -1.23
C PHE A 217 23.36 7.27 -2.11
N ALA A 218 24.69 7.34 -2.28
CA ALA A 218 25.44 6.35 -3.06
C ALA A 218 25.23 4.90 -2.54
N LYS A 219 25.00 4.73 -1.23
CA LYS A 219 24.80 3.43 -0.57
C LYS A 219 23.34 2.99 -0.57
N TRP A 220 22.39 3.90 -0.36
CA TRP A 220 20.98 3.57 -0.15
C TRP A 220 20.07 3.87 -1.31
N GLY A 221 20.41 4.85 -2.15
CA GLY A 221 19.57 5.38 -3.21
C GLY A 221 19.97 4.93 -4.62
N THR A 222 21.10 4.24 -4.79
CA THR A 222 21.57 3.81 -6.12
C THR A 222 20.97 2.48 -6.55
N GLY A 223 20.75 2.33 -7.86
CA GLY A 223 20.32 1.09 -8.51
C GLY A 223 18.81 0.85 -8.54
N HIS A 224 18.01 1.70 -7.88
CA HIS A 224 16.56 1.62 -7.98
C HIS A 224 16.08 2.25 -9.28
N ARG A 225 14.93 1.77 -9.76
CA ARG A 225 14.29 2.24 -10.99
C ARG A 225 12.84 2.57 -10.70
N CYS A 226 12.29 3.47 -11.50
CA CYS A 226 10.91 3.89 -11.47
C CYS A 226 10.31 3.73 -12.85
N TYR A 227 9.11 3.15 -12.96
CA TYR A 227 8.30 3.24 -14.17
C TYR A 227 7.31 4.40 -14.00
N VAL A 228 7.44 5.43 -14.82
CA VAL A 228 6.80 6.73 -14.62
C VAL A 228 5.84 7.03 -15.75
N SER A 229 4.56 7.18 -15.43
CA SER A 229 3.51 7.49 -16.40
C SER A 229 2.89 8.87 -16.14
N PRO A 230 2.90 9.81 -17.11
CA PRO A 230 2.34 11.15 -16.95
C PRO A 230 0.83 11.20 -17.25
N ALA A 231 0.19 10.04 -17.47
CA ALA A 231 -1.24 10.00 -17.77
C ALA A 231 -2.07 10.44 -16.55
N LEU A 232 -2.96 11.41 -16.76
CA LEU A 232 -3.82 11.97 -15.72
C LEU A 232 -4.85 10.96 -15.21
N LYS A 233 -5.43 10.19 -16.15
CA LYS A 233 -6.35 9.10 -15.87
C LYS A 233 -5.59 7.82 -16.05
N ASN A 234 -5.39 7.11 -14.95
CA ASN A 234 -4.40 6.05 -14.89
C ASN A 234 -4.81 4.97 -13.89
N GLY A 235 -4.05 3.89 -13.87
CA GLY A 235 -4.19 2.82 -12.91
C GLY A 235 -3.24 1.68 -13.24
N TYR A 236 -3.31 0.67 -12.40
CA TYR A 236 -2.58 -0.56 -12.62
C TYR A 236 -3.16 -1.71 -11.81
N VAL A 237 -2.80 -2.93 -12.22
CA VAL A 237 -2.97 -4.14 -11.44
C VAL A 237 -1.60 -4.65 -10.99
N VAL A 238 -1.53 -5.19 -9.77
CA VAL A 238 -0.42 -6.02 -9.31
C VAL A 238 -0.97 -7.39 -8.91
N GLN A 239 -0.31 -8.44 -9.36
CA GLN A 239 -0.51 -9.82 -8.91
C GLN A 239 0.81 -10.33 -8.35
N VAL A 240 0.77 -10.83 -7.12
CA VAL A 240 1.92 -11.38 -6.41
C VAL A 240 1.70 -12.88 -6.20
N ALA A 241 2.77 -13.66 -6.19
CA ALA A 241 2.73 -15.05 -5.74
C ALA A 241 4.08 -15.48 -5.17
N PRO A 242 4.09 -16.42 -4.20
CA PRO A 242 5.36 -17.00 -3.76
C PRO A 242 5.88 -17.94 -4.85
N ALA A 243 7.19 -17.93 -5.08
CA ALA A 243 7.83 -18.75 -6.11
C ALA A 243 7.53 -20.24 -5.94
N ARG A 244 7.41 -20.72 -4.69
CA ARG A 244 7.07 -22.11 -4.35
C ARG A 244 5.71 -22.58 -4.88
N ALA A 245 4.81 -21.66 -5.26
CA ALA A 245 3.51 -22.01 -5.82
C ALA A 245 3.57 -22.36 -7.33
N PHE A 246 4.73 -22.18 -7.97
CA PHE A 246 4.92 -22.38 -9.40
C PHE A 246 6.14 -23.26 -9.66
N ALA A 247 6.07 -24.08 -10.70
CA ALA A 247 7.21 -24.90 -11.12
C ALA A 247 8.40 -24.04 -11.62
N SER A 248 8.12 -22.84 -12.14
CA SER A 248 9.12 -21.90 -12.62
C SER A 248 8.55 -20.49 -12.77
N TYR A 249 9.44 -19.51 -12.97
CA TYR A 249 9.06 -18.13 -13.29
C TYR A 249 8.26 -18.03 -14.60
N GLU A 250 8.60 -18.84 -15.61
CA GLU A 250 7.84 -18.89 -16.87
C GLU A 250 6.45 -19.50 -16.68
N ALA A 251 6.29 -20.48 -15.78
CA ALA A 251 4.97 -21.02 -15.43
C ALA A 251 4.09 -19.94 -14.77
N PHE A 252 4.68 -19.11 -13.90
CA PHE A 252 4.00 -17.94 -13.32
C PHE A 252 3.60 -16.92 -14.40
N LYS A 253 4.52 -16.54 -15.29
CA LYS A 253 4.24 -15.61 -16.40
C LYS A 253 3.10 -16.14 -17.28
N ALA A 254 3.13 -17.42 -17.64
CA ALA A 254 2.07 -18.05 -18.42
C ALA A 254 0.71 -18.03 -17.71
N ALA A 255 0.66 -18.33 -16.41
CA ALA A 255 -0.56 -18.28 -15.62
C ALA A 255 -1.13 -16.86 -15.56
N VAL A 256 -0.30 -15.84 -15.28
CA VAL A 256 -0.74 -14.45 -15.21
C VAL A 256 -1.22 -13.91 -16.57
N ARG A 257 -0.55 -14.25 -17.67
CA ARG A 257 -0.99 -13.86 -19.02
C ARG A 257 -2.40 -14.38 -19.35
N ALA A 258 -2.78 -15.52 -18.79
CA ALA A 258 -4.10 -16.12 -19.01
C ALA A 258 -5.21 -15.50 -18.15
N LEU A 259 -4.87 -14.64 -17.17
CA LEU A 259 -5.86 -14.04 -16.27
C LEU A 259 -6.71 -12.99 -16.99
N PRO A 260 -8.06 -13.07 -16.89
CA PRO A 260 -8.94 -12.03 -17.39
C PRO A 260 -8.66 -10.67 -16.74
N LEU A 261 -8.41 -9.67 -17.60
CA LEU A 261 -8.27 -8.27 -17.22
C LEU A 261 -8.92 -7.38 -18.26
N THR A 262 -9.85 -6.52 -17.82
CA THR A 262 -10.42 -5.44 -18.63
C THR A 262 -10.26 -4.12 -17.88
N PHE A 263 -9.84 -3.06 -18.56
CA PHE A 263 -9.73 -1.73 -17.95
C PHE A 263 -9.97 -0.63 -18.98
N THR A 264 -10.25 0.57 -18.49
CA THR A 264 -10.32 1.80 -19.30
C THR A 264 -9.80 2.99 -18.51
N THR A 265 -9.10 3.88 -19.22
CA THR A 265 -8.58 5.16 -18.70
C THR A 265 -9.09 6.36 -19.51
N ALA A 266 -9.93 6.15 -20.53
CA ALA A 266 -10.43 7.22 -21.39
C ALA A 266 -11.42 8.15 -20.67
N ALA A 267 -12.31 7.57 -19.85
CA ALA A 267 -13.32 8.27 -19.07
C ALA A 267 -12.95 8.24 -17.58
N GLN A 268 -13.81 7.72 -16.72
CA GLN A 268 -13.44 7.45 -15.34
C GLN A 268 -12.60 6.17 -15.29
N PRO A 269 -11.42 6.17 -14.64
CA PRO A 269 -10.60 4.98 -14.54
C PRO A 269 -11.37 3.82 -13.90
N GLU A 270 -11.31 2.64 -14.53
CA GLU A 270 -12.03 1.45 -14.10
C GLU A 270 -11.28 0.19 -14.54
N ALA A 271 -11.34 -0.86 -13.71
CA ALA A 271 -10.79 -2.16 -14.03
C ALA A 271 -11.56 -3.31 -13.37
N THR A 272 -11.60 -4.44 -14.07
CA THR A 272 -12.01 -5.76 -13.57
C THR A 272 -10.86 -6.73 -13.78
N PHE A 273 -10.40 -7.36 -12.72
CA PHE A 273 -9.29 -8.31 -12.74
C PHE A 273 -9.68 -9.60 -12.02
N THR A 274 -9.38 -10.75 -12.65
CA THR A 274 -9.47 -12.05 -11.99
C THR A 274 -8.08 -12.47 -11.50
N SER A 275 -7.89 -12.60 -10.20
CA SER A 275 -6.61 -13.00 -9.61
C SER A 275 -6.32 -14.49 -9.76
N LEU A 276 -5.10 -14.90 -9.42
CA LEU A 276 -4.63 -16.30 -9.51
C LEU A 276 -5.48 -17.31 -8.71
N ASP A 277 -6.18 -16.87 -7.66
CA ASP A 277 -7.10 -17.69 -6.86
C ASP A 277 -8.53 -17.74 -7.44
N GLY A 278 -8.77 -17.09 -8.58
CA GLY A 278 -10.08 -16.98 -9.23
C GLY A 278 -10.96 -15.85 -8.69
N THR A 279 -10.50 -15.08 -7.70
CA THR A 279 -11.27 -13.95 -7.16
C THR A 279 -11.36 -12.83 -8.20
N VAL A 280 -12.57 -12.30 -8.41
CA VAL A 280 -12.81 -11.17 -9.31
C VAL A 280 -12.86 -9.88 -8.50
N ILE A 281 -11.92 -8.99 -8.76
CA ILE A 281 -11.86 -7.63 -8.19
C ILE A 281 -12.34 -6.66 -9.25
N HIS A 282 -13.34 -5.84 -8.93
CA HIS A 282 -13.77 -4.71 -9.76
C HIS A 282 -13.65 -3.40 -8.98
N ALA A 283 -13.06 -2.40 -9.62
CA ALA A 283 -12.93 -1.06 -9.07
C ALA A 283 -13.20 -0.03 -10.16
N ARG A 284 -13.98 1.00 -9.81
CA ARG A 284 -14.16 2.23 -10.59
C ARG A 284 -13.81 3.40 -9.68
N TYR A 285 -13.00 4.32 -10.17
CA TYR A 285 -12.58 5.49 -9.40
C TYR A 285 -13.81 6.25 -8.87
N GLY A 286 -13.83 6.58 -7.58
CA GLY A 286 -14.94 7.27 -6.92
C GLY A 286 -16.11 6.38 -6.51
N ALA A 287 -16.07 5.07 -6.78
CA ALA A 287 -17.08 4.11 -6.36
C ALA A 287 -16.51 3.09 -5.37
N THR A 288 -17.40 2.45 -4.58
CA THR A 288 -17.02 1.32 -3.73
C THR A 288 -16.61 0.13 -4.60
N PRO A 289 -15.40 -0.44 -4.42
CA PRO A 289 -14.98 -1.63 -5.14
C PRO A 289 -15.85 -2.84 -4.78
N THR A 290 -15.82 -3.85 -5.64
CA THR A 290 -16.51 -5.13 -5.41
C THR A 290 -15.55 -6.31 -5.50
N VAL A 291 -15.85 -7.36 -4.73
CA VAL A 291 -15.17 -8.66 -4.79
C VAL A 291 -16.21 -9.71 -5.10
N ASN A 292 -16.02 -10.44 -6.19
CA ASN A 292 -16.98 -11.42 -6.71
C ASN A 292 -18.39 -10.81 -6.83
N GLY A 293 -18.48 -9.55 -7.27
CA GLY A 293 -19.72 -8.79 -7.42
C GLY A 293 -20.32 -8.25 -6.13
N GLN A 294 -19.75 -8.54 -4.96
CA GLN A 294 -20.21 -8.01 -3.67
C GLN A 294 -19.47 -6.71 -3.31
N PRO A 295 -20.17 -5.60 -3.01
CA PRO A 295 -19.54 -4.37 -2.56
C PRO A 295 -18.76 -4.57 -1.27
N VAL A 296 -17.62 -3.89 -1.16
CA VAL A 296 -16.81 -3.90 0.06
C VAL A 296 -17.52 -3.13 1.17
N ASP A 297 -17.73 -3.79 2.31
CA ASP A 297 -18.39 -3.20 3.48
C ASP A 297 -17.40 -2.43 4.37
N PHE A 298 -17.13 -1.18 4.00
CA PHE A 298 -16.34 -0.26 4.83
C PHE A 298 -17.08 0.22 6.09
N ALA A 299 -18.41 0.11 6.15
CA ALA A 299 -19.19 0.55 7.29
C ALA A 299 -19.00 -0.39 8.49
N HIS A 300 -18.89 -1.70 8.22
CA HIS A 300 -18.65 -2.73 9.22
C HIS A 300 -17.21 -3.27 9.23
N TRP A 301 -16.24 -2.45 8.81
CA TRP A 301 -14.83 -2.84 8.89
C TRP A 301 -14.38 -3.08 10.34
N PRO A 302 -13.71 -4.21 10.65
CA PRO A 302 -13.34 -4.56 12.02
C PRO A 302 -12.27 -3.61 12.59
N LEU A 303 -12.21 -3.49 13.91
CA LEU A 303 -11.09 -2.79 14.56
C LEU A 303 -9.80 -3.60 14.38
N PHE A 304 -9.90 -4.90 14.60
CA PHE A 304 -8.89 -5.91 14.28
C PHE A 304 -9.58 -7.19 13.82
N GLU A 305 -9.10 -7.80 12.76
CA GLU A 305 -9.49 -9.15 12.36
C GLU A 305 -8.33 -9.86 11.67
N SER A 306 -7.91 -10.97 12.25
CA SER A 306 -6.99 -11.95 11.70
C SER A 306 -7.22 -13.29 12.41
N PRO A 307 -6.59 -14.40 12.01
CA PRO A 307 -6.67 -15.66 12.77
C PRO A 307 -6.21 -15.56 14.24
N PHE A 308 -5.53 -14.46 14.61
CA PHE A 308 -4.91 -14.30 15.92
C PHE A 308 -5.51 -13.19 16.77
N GLY A 309 -6.30 -12.29 16.19
CA GLY A 309 -6.80 -11.10 16.87
C GLY A 309 -8.14 -10.64 16.30
N HIS A 310 -9.12 -10.46 17.18
CA HIS A 310 -10.47 -10.05 16.81
C HIS A 310 -10.98 -8.93 17.72
N ALA A 311 -11.45 -7.85 17.12
CA ALA A 311 -12.13 -6.77 17.83
C ALA A 311 -13.12 -6.07 16.90
N THR A 312 -14.37 -5.97 17.35
CA THR A 312 -15.40 -5.16 16.70
C THR A 312 -15.21 -3.68 17.07
N ARG A 313 -15.40 -2.77 16.11
CA ARG A 313 -15.33 -1.32 16.36
C ARG A 313 -16.26 -0.92 17.51
N GLY A 314 -15.72 -0.25 18.51
CA GLY A 314 -16.47 0.26 19.66
C GLY A 314 -16.83 -0.77 20.75
N SER A 315 -16.52 -2.06 20.54
CA SER A 315 -16.79 -3.12 21.52
C SER A 315 -16.05 -2.94 22.85
N GLN A 316 -14.91 -2.23 22.82
CA GLN A 316 -13.99 -2.16 23.97
C GLN A 316 -13.56 -3.56 24.45
N GLN A 317 -13.48 -4.50 23.52
CA GLN A 317 -13.02 -5.87 23.76
C GLN A 317 -11.99 -6.24 22.69
N LEU A 318 -11.00 -7.05 23.08
CA LEU A 318 -10.01 -7.63 22.19
C LEU A 318 -9.84 -9.11 22.55
N GLU A 319 -10.14 -9.97 21.60
CA GLU A 319 -9.82 -11.40 21.68
C GLU A 319 -8.51 -11.67 20.95
N ILE A 320 -7.61 -12.41 21.60
CA ILE A 320 -6.35 -12.88 21.03
C ILE A 320 -6.35 -14.40 21.09
N ALA A 321 -6.00 -15.04 19.98
CA ALA A 321 -6.11 -16.48 19.80
C ALA A 321 -4.83 -17.10 19.20
N HIS A 322 -4.45 -18.29 19.68
CA HIS A 322 -3.47 -19.15 19.00
C HIS A 322 -3.78 -20.62 19.29
N GLY A 323 -4.09 -21.41 18.26
CA GLY A 323 -4.53 -22.80 18.46
C GLY A 323 -5.77 -22.90 19.35
N ALA A 324 -5.66 -23.60 20.47
CA ALA A 324 -6.72 -23.76 21.47
C ALA A 324 -6.74 -22.67 22.55
N GLU A 325 -5.70 -21.84 22.64
CA GLU A 325 -5.56 -20.81 23.65
C GLU A 325 -6.29 -19.53 23.24
N ARG A 326 -6.94 -18.87 24.19
CA ARG A 326 -7.65 -17.61 24.04
C ARG A 326 -7.35 -16.67 25.19
N LEU A 327 -7.21 -15.39 24.88
CA LEU A 327 -7.13 -14.28 25.82
C LEU A 327 -8.17 -13.23 25.42
N LEU A 328 -9.15 -13.01 26.28
CA LEU A 328 -10.11 -11.92 26.15
C LEU A 328 -9.73 -10.78 27.10
N LEU A 329 -9.54 -9.59 26.53
CA LEU A 329 -9.39 -8.34 27.25
C LEU A 329 -10.69 -7.55 27.14
N ASP A 330 -11.36 -7.31 28.28
CA ASP A 330 -12.57 -6.50 28.37
C ASP A 330 -12.24 -5.19 29.08
N PHE A 331 -12.21 -4.10 28.32
CA PHE A 331 -11.86 -2.78 28.83
C PHE A 331 -13.04 -2.06 29.50
N ILE A 332 -14.28 -2.52 29.32
CA ILE A 332 -15.46 -1.99 30.00
C ILE A 332 -15.43 -2.40 31.47
N HIS A 333 -15.16 -3.68 31.71
CA HIS A 333 -15.14 -4.27 33.04
C HIS A 333 -13.74 -4.32 33.66
N ASN A 334 -12.71 -3.85 32.94
CA ASN A 334 -11.30 -3.98 33.29
C ASN A 334 -10.94 -5.43 33.65
N ALA A 335 -11.42 -6.37 32.83
CA ALA A 335 -11.34 -7.80 33.09
C ALA A 335 -10.44 -8.50 32.06
N ARG A 336 -9.83 -9.60 32.51
CA ARG A 336 -8.95 -10.46 31.72
C ARG A 336 -9.40 -11.90 31.90
N GLN A 337 -9.68 -12.59 30.80
CA GLN A 337 -10.06 -13.99 30.80
C GLN A 337 -9.12 -14.79 29.90
N GLU A 338 -8.56 -15.85 30.44
CA GLU A 338 -7.77 -16.83 29.69
C GLU A 338 -8.53 -18.14 29.63
N SER A 339 -8.56 -18.77 28.47
CA SER A 339 -9.09 -20.11 28.32
C SER A 339 -8.23 -20.94 27.37
N ALA A 340 -8.23 -22.24 27.57
CA ALA A 340 -7.66 -23.22 26.65
C ALA A 340 -8.71 -24.30 26.45
N VAL A 341 -9.07 -24.61 25.21
CA VAL A 341 -9.85 -25.83 24.94
C VAL A 341 -8.91 -27.01 25.23
N PRO A 342 -9.26 -27.96 26.13
CA PRO A 342 -8.47 -29.17 26.31
C PRO A 342 -8.32 -29.85 24.96
N ALA A 343 -7.10 -30.26 24.59
CA ALA A 343 -6.92 -31.12 23.43
C ALA A 343 -7.83 -32.34 23.61
N GLN A 344 -8.73 -32.60 22.66
CA GLN A 344 -9.51 -33.84 22.69
C GLN A 344 -8.52 -35.02 22.68
N PRO A 345 -8.71 -36.01 23.57
CA PRO A 345 -7.77 -37.10 23.79
C PRO A 345 -7.56 -37.98 22.56
#